data_AF-A0A7L4P5R0-F1
#
_entry.id   AF-A0A7L4P5R0-F1
#
_cell.length_a   1.000
_cell.length_b   1.000
_cell.length_c   1.000
_cell.angle_alpha   90.00
_cell.angle_beta   90.00
_cell.angle_gamma   90.00
#
_symmetry.space_group_name_H-M   'P 1'
#
loop_
_entity.id
_entity.type
_entity.pdbx_description
1 polymer ?
#
loop_
_entity_poly.entity_id
_entity_poly.type
_entity_poly.pdbx_seq_one_letter_code
_entity_poly.pdbx_strand_id
1 'polypeptide(L)'
;MSKDEQRILKELNSRMKEFRAALKDDKKKQDLQDNIPGSEILIRFEIFLPSQNPEEFVDGLFLYMNDEGEIANAEYYFRDMSDVEVINIPEEDMQVIKDLFGDAFTLEVE
;
A
#
# COMPACT_ATOMS: atom_id res chain seq x y z
N MET A 1 -20.33 -5.82 13.04
CA MET A 1 -20.12 -4.84 11.96
C MET A 1 -20.74 -3.51 12.34
N SER A 2 -19.94 -2.44 12.31
CA SER A 2 -20.39 -1.07 12.58
C SER A 2 -21.30 -0.54 11.45
N LYS A 3 -22.02 0.55 11.70
CA LYS A 3 -22.83 1.22 10.66
C LYS A 3 -21.95 1.74 9.51
N ASP A 4 -20.73 2.17 9.83
CA ASP A 4 -19.78 2.70 8.85
C ASP A 4 -19.24 1.58 7.96
N GLU A 5 -18.89 0.42 8.54
CA GLU A 5 -18.49 -0.77 7.77
C GLU A 5 -19.58 -1.22 6.79
N GLN A 6 -20.84 -1.20 7.22
CA GLN A 6 -21.97 -1.55 6.35
C GLN A 6 -22.12 -0.58 5.17
N ARG A 7 -21.94 0.72 5.42
CA ARG A 7 -21.99 1.75 4.36
C ARG A 7 -20.83 1.58 3.38
N ILE A 8 -19.61 1.40 3.87
CA ILE A 8 -18.41 1.21 3.05
C ILE A 8 -18.59 -0.01 2.12
N LEU A 9 -19.04 -1.15 2.68
CA LEU A 9 -19.27 -2.35 1.89
C LEU A 9 -20.36 -2.16 0.84
N LYS A 10 -21.39 -1.37 1.12
CA LYS A 10 -22.45 -1.06 0.14
C LYS A 10 -21.90 -0.27 -1.06
N GLU A 11 -21.11 0.77 -0.81
CA GLU A 11 -20.49 1.58 -1.88
C GLU A 11 -19.50 0.76 -2.71
N LEU A 12 -18.62 -0.02 -2.05
CA LEU A 12 -17.69 -0.91 -2.74
C LEU A 12 -18.41 -1.92 -3.64
N ASN A 13 -19.48 -2.54 -3.13
CA ASN A 13 -20.29 -3.46 -3.92
C ASN A 13 -20.95 -2.79 -5.13
N SER A 14 -21.37 -1.53 -5.00
CA SER A 14 -21.89 -0.74 -6.11
C SER A 14 -20.83 -0.52 -7.20
N ARG A 15 -19.64 -0.06 -6.80
CA ARG A 15 -18.49 0.15 -7.70
C ARG A 15 -18.05 -1.14 -8.41
N MET A 16 -17.97 -2.25 -7.68
CA MET A 16 -17.59 -3.54 -8.29
C MET A 16 -18.61 -4.03 -9.33
N LYS A 17 -19.89 -3.72 -9.18
CA LYS A 17 -20.89 -4.03 -10.22
C LYS A 17 -20.68 -3.18 -11.47
N GLU A 18 -20.38 -1.90 -11.31
CA GLU A 18 -20.06 -0.99 -12.40
C GLU A 18 -18.80 -1.43 -13.15
N PHE A 19 -17.72 -1.76 -12.44
CA PHE A 19 -16.49 -2.25 -13.07
C PHE A 19 -16.71 -3.54 -13.85
N ARG A 20 -17.48 -4.50 -13.31
CA ARG A 20 -17.85 -5.74 -14.02
C ARG A 20 -18.72 -5.47 -15.25
N ALA A 21 -19.53 -4.42 -15.24
CA ALA A 21 -20.32 -4.03 -16.41
C ALA A 21 -19.45 -3.35 -17.47
N ALA A 22 -18.51 -2.48 -17.06
CA ALA A 22 -17.55 -1.83 -17.94
C ALA A 22 -16.63 -2.84 -18.64
N LEU A 23 -16.19 -3.90 -17.96
CA LEU A 23 -15.38 -4.97 -18.57
C LEU A 23 -16.07 -5.73 -19.73
N LYS A 24 -17.39 -5.60 -19.88
CA LYS A 24 -18.16 -6.27 -20.94
C LYS A 24 -18.46 -5.35 -22.13
N ASP A 25 -18.05 -4.09 -22.08
CA ASP A 25 -18.40 -3.05 -23.04
C ASP A 25 -17.26 -2.04 -23.13
N ASP A 26 -16.49 -2.09 -24.21
CA ASP A 26 -15.29 -1.28 -24.39
C ASP A 26 -15.56 0.23 -24.31
N LYS A 27 -16.75 0.67 -24.75
CA LYS A 27 -17.13 2.08 -24.64
C LYS A 27 -17.29 2.48 -23.18
N LYS A 28 -17.99 1.67 -22.38
CA LYS A 28 -18.13 1.93 -20.94
C LYS A 28 -16.81 1.85 -20.19
N LYS A 29 -15.92 0.94 -20.60
CA LYS A 29 -14.57 0.85 -20.04
C LYS A 29 -13.79 2.13 -20.30
N GLN A 30 -13.82 2.63 -21.54
CA GLN A 30 -13.13 3.86 -21.90
C GLN A 30 -13.76 5.08 -21.21
N ASP A 31 -15.10 5.22 -21.25
CA ASP A 31 -15.81 6.29 -20.54
C ASP A 31 -15.45 6.30 -19.04
N LEU A 32 -15.34 5.13 -18.40
CA LEU A 32 -14.94 5.04 -16.99
C LEU A 32 -13.50 5.52 -16.77
N GLN A 33 -12.57 5.11 -17.64
CA GLN A 33 -11.15 5.49 -17.55
C GLN A 33 -10.93 6.99 -17.80
N ASP A 34 -11.61 7.54 -18.80
CA ASP A 34 -11.49 8.96 -19.18
C ASP A 34 -12.09 9.91 -18.12
N ASN A 35 -12.98 9.40 -17.26
CA ASN A 35 -13.60 10.16 -16.17
C ASN A 35 -12.95 9.92 -14.80
N ILE A 36 -11.78 9.27 -14.73
CA ILE A 36 -11.02 9.16 -13.49
C ILE A 36 -10.49 10.57 -13.12
N PRO A 37 -10.84 11.13 -11.95
CA PRO A 37 -10.51 12.51 -11.60
C PRO A 37 -9.03 12.72 -11.23
N GLY A 38 -8.31 11.65 -10.94
CA GLY A 38 -6.91 11.67 -10.58
C GLY A 38 -6.38 10.26 -10.28
N SER A 39 -5.06 10.13 -10.34
CA SER A 39 -4.33 8.94 -9.95
C SER A 39 -3.08 9.37 -9.18
N GLU A 40 -2.82 8.74 -8.05
CA GLU A 40 -1.58 8.92 -7.28
C GLU A 40 -0.65 7.74 -7.54
N ILE A 41 0.66 8.01 -7.57
CA ILE A 41 1.69 6.98 -7.63
C ILE A 41 2.20 6.74 -6.22
N LEU A 42 2.24 5.46 -5.82
CA LEU A 42 2.87 5.01 -4.59
C LEU A 42 4.03 4.09 -4.94
N ILE A 43 5.23 4.44 -4.50
CA ILE A 43 6.42 3.61 -4.65
C ILE A 43 6.57 2.78 -3.39
N ARG A 44 6.67 1.45 -3.54
CA ARG A 44 6.92 0.55 -2.41
C ARG A 44 8.38 0.09 -2.41
N PHE A 45 9.10 0.37 -1.33
CA PHE A 45 10.40 -0.20 -1.03
C PHE A 45 10.25 -1.38 -0.07
N GLU A 46 10.95 -2.48 -0.34
CA GLU A 46 11.10 -3.59 0.59
C GLU A 46 12.49 -3.49 1.23
N ILE A 47 12.51 -3.33 2.55
CA ILE A 47 13.73 -3.26 3.35
C ILE A 47 13.87 -4.57 4.09
N PHE A 48 14.93 -5.31 3.80
CA PHE A 48 15.30 -6.52 4.52
C PHE A 48 16.08 -6.13 5.78
N LEU A 49 15.53 -6.42 6.95
CA LEU A 49 16.25 -6.18 8.20
C LEU A 49 17.24 -7.33 8.47
N PRO A 50 18.36 -7.05 9.16
CA PRO A 50 19.31 -8.07 9.53
C PRO A 50 18.69 -9.02 10.57
N SER A 51 18.28 -10.22 10.16
CA SER A 51 17.81 -11.26 11.07
C SER A 51 18.97 -11.89 11.83
N GLN A 52 18.78 -12.12 13.13
CA GLN A 52 19.75 -12.85 13.95
C GLN A 52 19.72 -14.36 13.66
N ASN A 53 18.55 -14.89 13.27
CA ASN A 53 18.31 -16.31 12.96
C ASN A 53 17.60 -16.43 11.60
N PRO A 54 18.29 -16.17 10.47
CA PRO A 54 17.67 -16.14 9.14
C PRO A 54 17.11 -17.49 8.67
N GLU A 55 17.51 -18.60 9.31
CA GLU A 55 16.96 -19.93 9.06
C GLU A 55 15.59 -20.16 9.73
N GLU A 56 15.27 -19.38 10.77
CA GLU A 56 13.99 -19.47 11.49
C GLU A 56 13.00 -18.42 10.97
N PHE A 57 13.43 -17.16 10.88
CA PHE A 57 12.59 -16.09 10.38
C PHE A 57 13.39 -14.99 9.69
N VAL A 58 12.70 -14.29 8.78
CA VAL A 58 13.19 -13.03 8.20
C VAL A 58 12.12 -11.97 8.38
N ASP A 59 12.56 -10.75 8.62
CA ASP A 59 11.68 -9.62 8.82
C ASP A 59 12.17 -8.38 8.05
N GLY A 60 11.29 -7.39 8.01
CA GLY A 60 11.58 -6.19 7.25
C GLY A 60 10.44 -5.19 7.24
N LEU A 61 10.61 -4.18 6.39
CA LEU A 61 9.64 -3.10 6.23
C LEU A 61 9.20 -3.00 4.78
N PHE A 62 7.91 -2.74 4.57
CA PHE A 62 7.42 -2.11 3.35
C PHE A 62 7.27 -0.62 3.61
N LEU A 63 8.03 0.21 2.91
CA LEU A 63 7.85 1.67 2.93
C LEU A 63 7.10 2.10 1.69
N TYR A 64 6.04 2.89 1.88
CA TYR A 64 5.23 3.45 0.81
C TYR A 64 5.52 4.94 0.70
N MET A 65 6.15 5.35 -0.39
CA MET A 65 6.45 6.75 -0.67
C MET A 65 5.43 7.34 -1.65
N ASN A 66 5.04 8.59 -1.40
CA ASN A 66 4.24 9.36 -2.35
C ASN A 66 5.12 9.88 -3.52
N ASP A 67 4.50 10.60 -4.45
CA ASP A 67 5.14 11.22 -5.60
C ASP A 67 6.03 12.43 -5.24
N GLU A 68 5.92 12.95 -4.02
CA GLU A 68 6.81 13.97 -3.46
C GLU A 68 8.09 13.38 -2.84
N GLY A 69 8.22 12.04 -2.80
CA GLY A 69 9.34 11.34 -2.19
C GLY A 69 9.26 11.21 -0.67
N GLU A 70 8.11 11.56 -0.08
CA GLU A 70 7.86 11.41 1.36
C GLU A 70 7.28 10.04 1.69
N ILE A 71 7.70 9.46 2.82
CA ILE A 71 7.11 8.22 3.33
C ILE A 71 5.67 8.50 3.80
N ALA A 72 4.70 8.01 3.04
CA ALA A 72 3.27 8.14 3.32
C ALA A 72 2.77 7.06 4.28
N ASN A 73 3.31 5.85 4.21
CA ASN A 73 2.98 4.75 5.11
C ASN A 73 4.12 3.75 5.26
N ALA A 74 4.09 2.94 6.30
CA ALA A 74 5.01 1.83 6.49
C ALA A 74 4.29 0.61 7.08
N GLU A 75 4.74 -0.58 6.70
CA GLU A 75 4.31 -1.85 7.26
C GLU A 75 5.54 -2.65 7.72
N TYR A 76 5.42 -3.34 8.84
CA TYR A 76 6.37 -4.37 9.24
C TYR A 76 5.88 -5.72 8.72
N TYR A 77 6.77 -6.46 8.08
CA TYR A 77 6.50 -7.85 7.73
C TYR A 77 7.39 -8.79 8.55
N PHE A 78 6.80 -9.91 8.93
CA PHE A 78 7.49 -11.03 9.56
C PHE A 78 7.19 -12.28 8.76
N ARG A 79 8.23 -13.02 8.39
CA ARG A 79 8.13 -14.26 7.62
C ARG A 79 8.78 -15.39 8.39
N ASP A 80 7.95 -16.34 8.83
CA ASP A 80 8.37 -17.61 9.43
C ASP A 80 8.00 -18.75 8.47
N MET A 81 9.02 -19.47 7.99
CA MET A 81 8.92 -20.52 6.98
C MET A 81 8.14 -20.10 5.72
N SER A 82 6.81 -20.32 5.70
CA SER A 82 5.90 -20.03 4.59
C SER A 82 4.89 -18.92 4.85
N ASP A 83 4.71 -18.53 6.11
CA ASP A 83 3.67 -17.59 6.50
C ASP A 83 4.26 -16.20 6.59
N VAL A 84 3.61 -15.24 5.93
CA VAL A 84 3.98 -13.83 5.97
C VAL A 84 2.86 -13.10 6.69
N GLU A 85 3.19 -12.54 7.84
CA GLU A 85 2.34 -11.59 8.53
C GLU A 85 2.81 -10.18 8.21
N VAL A 86 1.86 -9.29 7.98
CA VAL A 86 2.11 -7.87 7.70
C VAL A 86 1.21 -7.05 8.62
N ILE A 87 1.82 -6.11 9.33
CA ILE A 87 1.11 -5.16 10.18
C ILE A 87 1.49 -3.74 9.79
N ASN A 88 0.53 -2.82 9.85
CA ASN A 88 0.82 -1.40 9.69
C ASN A 88 1.66 -0.90 10.87
N ILE A 89 2.65 -0.06 10.59
CA ILE A 89 3.33 0.69 11.62
C ILE A 89 2.34 1.68 12.25
N PRO A 90 2.21 1.73 13.59
CA PRO A 90 1.37 2.72 14.25
C PRO A 90 1.77 4.15 13.89
N GLU A 91 0.79 5.06 13.83
CA GLU A 91 1.02 6.47 13.49
C GLU A 91 2.04 7.14 14.46
N GLU A 92 2.03 6.74 15.73
CA GLU A 92 2.98 7.22 16.75
C GLU A 92 4.44 6.82 16.46
N ASP A 93 4.68 5.73 15.76
CA ASP A 93 6.01 5.22 15.40
C ASP A 93 6.46 5.67 14.00
N MET A 94 5.55 6.22 13.19
CA MET A 94 5.86 6.67 11.83
C MET A 94 6.96 7.73 11.78
N GLN A 95 7.06 8.59 12.79
CA GLN A 95 8.13 9.59 12.83
C GLN A 95 9.51 8.94 12.94
N VAL A 96 9.64 7.83 13.69
CA VAL A 96 10.91 7.08 13.80
C VAL A 96 11.32 6.51 12.45
N ILE A 97 10.35 5.97 11.70
CA ILE A 97 10.58 5.45 10.35
C ILE A 97 11.02 6.57 9.40
N LYS A 98 10.34 7.72 9.44
CA LYS A 98 10.67 8.89 8.63
C LYS A 98 12.07 9.42 8.92
N ASP A 99 12.44 9.53 10.19
CA ASP A 99 13.75 10.04 10.60
C ASP A 99 14.89 9.10 10.18
N LEU A 100 14.63 7.78 10.17
CA LEU A 100 15.67 6.79 9.82
C LEU A 100 15.82 6.58 8.31
N PHE A 101 14.72 6.64 7.56
CA PHE A 101 14.69 6.23 6.15
C PHE A 101 14.31 7.34 5.17
N GLY A 102 13.90 8.53 5.62
CA GLY A 102 13.44 9.62 4.76
C GLY A 102 14.50 10.06 3.73
N ASP A 103 15.77 10.10 4.16
CA ASP A 103 16.89 10.48 3.29
C ASP A 103 17.50 9.27 2.54
N ALA A 104 17.16 8.04 2.94
CA ALA A 104 17.80 6.84 2.39
C ALA A 104 17.27 6.45 1.01
N PHE A 105 16.05 6.85 0.70
CA PHE A 105 15.34 6.48 -0.53
C PHE A 105 14.91 7.68 -1.37
N THR A 106 15.48 8.87 -1.10
CA THR A 106 15.29 10.04 -1.95
C THR A 106 15.81 9.67 -3.34
N LEU A 107 14.90 9.37 -4.26
CA LEU A 107 15.23 9.13 -5.65
C LEU A 107 15.77 10.44 -6.20
N GLU A 108 17.09 10.57 -6.32
CA GLU A 108 17.68 11.51 -7.27
C GLU A 108 17.28 11.01 -8.65
N VAL A 109 16.16 11.53 -9.16
CA VAL A 109 15.77 11.33 -10.56
C VAL A 109 16.65 12.28 -11.38
N GLU A 110 17.75 11.75 -11.94
CA GLU A 110 18.50 12.42 -13.01
C GLU A 110 17.74 12.43 -14.35
#